data_AF-A0A523KA30-F1
#
_entry.id   AF-A0A523KA30-F1
#
_cell.length_a   1.000
_cell.length_b   1.000
_cell.length_c   1.000
_cell.angle_alpha   90.00
_cell.angle_beta   90.00
_cell.angle_gamma   90.00
#
_symmetry.space_group_name_H-M   'P 1'
#
loop_
_entity.id
_entity.type
_entity.pdbx_description
1 polymer ?
#
loop_
_entity_poly.entity_id
_entity_poly.type
_entity_poly.pdbx_seq_one_letter_code
_entity_poly.pdbx_strand_id
1 'polypeptide(L)'
;MKAQGDDDTVGAGETLLTYEPGQGFFLENVFDFTNEKVSAVGEYMPHKNAFNFYVTENTGELVGGNVRSLVRIEMRSSGASMWIAETFTHIDGKEVQVQQYRFTKP
;
A
#
# COMPACT_ATOMS: atom_id res chain seq x y z
N MET A 1 12.58 -31.76 12.22
CA MET A 1 13.12 -30.46 11.78
C MET A 1 12.56 -30.18 10.39
N LYS A 2 11.59 -29.28 10.27
CA LYS A 2 11.08 -28.82 8.97
C LYS A 2 11.01 -27.30 9.02
N ALA A 3 11.89 -26.66 8.25
CA ALA A 3 11.61 -25.35 7.71
C ALA A 3 10.84 -25.60 6.40
N GLN A 4 9.65 -25.03 6.28
CA GLN A 4 8.92 -24.93 5.02
C GLN A 4 8.21 -23.58 5.08
N GLY A 5 8.98 -22.53 4.78
CA GLY A 5 8.40 -21.29 4.30
C GLY A 5 7.97 -21.53 2.85
N ASP A 6 6.77 -21.07 2.54
CA ASP A 6 6.34 -20.44 1.29
C ASP A 6 4.84 -20.22 1.45
N ASP A 7 4.50 -19.25 2.32
CA ASP A 7 3.15 -18.70 2.37
C ASP A 7 3.07 -17.66 1.24
N ASP A 8 2.91 -18.18 0.03
CA ASP A 8 2.81 -17.45 -1.23
C ASP A 8 1.40 -16.86 -1.37
N THR A 9 0.88 -16.23 -0.31
CA THR A 9 -0.33 -15.42 -0.37
C THR A 9 0.03 -14.02 -0.85
N VAL A 10 0.51 -13.94 -2.10
CA VAL A 10 0.51 -12.68 -2.86
C VAL A 10 -0.96 -12.33 -3.08
N GLY A 11 -1.54 -11.54 -2.19
CA GLY A 11 -2.91 -11.08 -2.30
C GLY A 11 -3.08 -10.35 -3.63
N ALA A 12 -3.78 -10.97 -4.57
CA ALA A 12 -4.22 -10.32 -5.79
C ALA A 12 -5.30 -9.28 -5.45
N GLY A 13 -5.37 -8.22 -6.25
CA GLY A 13 -6.31 -7.14 -6.05
C GLY A 13 -6.20 -6.04 -7.09
N GLU A 14 -7.22 -5.21 -7.15
CA GLU A 14 -7.28 -4.04 -8.02
C GLU A 14 -6.92 -2.78 -7.24
N THR A 15 -6.04 -1.95 -7.82
CA THR A 15 -5.65 -0.66 -7.26
C THR A 15 -6.13 0.46 -8.19
N LEU A 16 -6.90 1.39 -7.64
CA LEU A 16 -7.33 2.60 -8.33
C LEU A 16 -6.69 3.84 -7.68
N LEU A 17 -5.96 4.61 -8.50
CA LEU A 17 -5.38 5.90 -8.13
C LEU A 17 -6.16 7.03 -8.83
N THR A 18 -6.74 7.94 -8.05
CA THR A 18 -7.47 9.11 -8.56
C THR A 18 -6.93 10.40 -7.96
N TYR A 19 -7.21 11.52 -8.64
CA TYR A 19 -6.90 12.87 -8.18
C TYR A 19 -8.15 13.74 -8.29
N GLU A 20 -8.49 14.41 -7.19
CA GLU A 20 -9.60 15.36 -7.13
C GLU A 20 -9.07 16.76 -6.79
N PRO A 21 -9.31 17.78 -7.64
CA PRO A 21 -8.88 19.14 -7.36
C PRO A 21 -9.43 19.66 -6.02
N GLY A 22 -8.54 20.11 -5.15
CA GLY A 22 -8.91 20.60 -3.81
C GLY A 22 -9.06 19.53 -2.74
N GLN A 23 -9.02 18.24 -3.10
CA GLN A 23 -9.13 17.12 -2.16
C GLN A 23 -7.88 16.21 -2.16
N GLY A 24 -7.07 16.24 -3.21
CA GLY A 24 -5.78 15.55 -3.28
C GLY A 24 -5.84 14.20 -3.99
N PHE A 25 -4.93 13.31 -3.65
CA PHE A 25 -4.87 11.97 -4.25
C PHE A 25 -5.64 10.96 -3.39
N PHE A 26 -6.32 10.05 -4.05
CA PHE A 26 -7.03 8.95 -3.41
C PHE A 26 -6.52 7.64 -3.96
N LEU A 27 -6.34 6.68 -3.06
CA LEU A 27 -5.94 5.31 -3.37
C LEU A 27 -7.02 4.37 -2.85
N GLU A 28 -7.60 3.57 -3.73
CA GLU A 28 -8.50 2.50 -3.38
C GLU A 28 -7.86 1.16 -3.76
N ASN A 29 -7.85 0.22 -2.81
CA ASN A 29 -7.43 -1.15 -3.04
C ASN A 29 -8.59 -2.09 -2.72
N VAL A 30 -8.91 -2.98 -3.66
CA VAL A 30 -9.86 -4.07 -3.46
C VAL A 30 -9.09 -5.38 -3.46
N PHE A 31 -9.10 -6.08 -2.34
CA PHE A 31 -8.40 -7.36 -2.19
C PHE A 31 -9.29 -8.52 -2.62
N ASP A 32 -8.84 -9.36 -3.56
CA ASP A 32 -9.68 -10.40 -4.17
C ASP A 32 -10.16 -11.47 -3.16
N PHE A 33 -9.33 -11.77 -2.16
CA PHE A 33 -9.58 -12.84 -1.20
C PHE A 33 -10.56 -12.44 -0.08
N THR A 34 -10.68 -11.16 0.24
CA THR A 34 -11.60 -10.63 1.27
C THR A 34 -12.75 -9.82 0.68
N ASN A 35 -12.63 -9.38 -0.56
CA ASN A 35 -13.46 -8.33 -1.15
C ASN A 35 -13.51 -7.06 -0.27
N GLU A 36 -12.49 -6.85 0.56
CA GLU A 36 -12.36 -5.67 1.42
C GLU A 36 -11.88 -4.51 0.57
N LYS A 37 -12.64 -3.40 0.60
CA LYS A 37 -12.20 -2.14 0.02
C LYS A 37 -11.47 -1.33 1.08
N VAL A 38 -10.27 -0.88 0.72
CA VAL A 38 -9.43 -0.04 1.58
C VAL A 38 -9.14 1.25 0.86
N SER A 39 -9.57 2.34 1.47
CA SER A 39 -9.41 3.69 0.95
C SER A 39 -8.35 4.44 1.75
N ALA A 40 -7.52 5.19 1.04
CA ALA A 40 -6.48 6.04 1.60
C ALA A 40 -6.44 7.38 0.87
N VAL A 41 -6.09 8.42 1.61
CA VAL A 41 -5.84 9.77 1.07
C VAL A 41 -4.36 10.03 1.04
N GLY A 42 -3.91 10.79 0.06
CA GLY A 42 -2.50 11.00 -0.14
C GLY A 42 -2.10 12.34 -0.70
N GLU A 43 -0.79 12.55 -0.60
CA GLU A 43 -0.08 13.75 -1.04
C GLU A 43 1.09 13.36 -1.93
N TYR A 44 1.44 14.24 -2.87
CA TYR A 44 2.66 14.10 -3.64
C TYR A 44 3.83 14.69 -2.85
N MET A 45 4.93 13.93 -2.76
CA MET A 45 6.17 14.26 -2.06
C MET A 45 7.25 14.59 -3.09
N PRO A 46 7.47 15.88 -3.44
CA PRO A 46 8.32 16.25 -4.58
C PRO A 46 9.78 15.82 -4.42
N HIS A 47 10.29 15.86 -3.18
CA HIS A 47 11.68 15.49 -2.87
C HIS A 47 11.97 13.99 -3.02
N LYS A 48 10.92 13.15 -3.01
CA LYS A 48 11.02 11.69 -3.23
C LYS A 48 10.52 11.27 -4.61
N ASN A 49 9.86 12.16 -5.34
CA ASN A 49 9.06 11.83 -6.51
C ASN A 49 8.10 10.64 -6.24
N ALA A 50 7.42 10.70 -5.09
CA ALA A 50 6.56 9.64 -4.60
C ALA A 50 5.23 10.21 -4.10
N PHE A 51 4.21 9.37 -4.02
CA PHE A 51 2.94 9.66 -3.38
C PHE A 51 2.88 8.92 -2.06
N ASN A 52 2.54 9.62 -0.99
CA ASN A 52 2.28 9.00 0.31
C ASN A 52 0.79 8.92 0.53
N PHE A 53 0.28 7.74 0.88
CA PHE A 53 -1.11 7.51 1.22
C PHE A 53 -1.24 7.02 2.66
N TYR A 54 -2.30 7.48 3.31
CA TYR A 54 -2.67 7.17 4.68
C TYR A 54 -4.11 6.67 4.70
N VAL A 55 -4.32 5.49 5.28
CA VAL A 55 -5.63 4.83 5.29
C VAL A 55 -6.63 5.68 6.09
N THR A 56 -7.76 6.04 5.48
CA THR A 56 -8.74 6.92 6.12
C THR A 56 -9.73 6.17 6.99
N GLU A 57 -10.12 4.95 6.59
CA GLU A 57 -11.12 4.16 7.29
C GLU A 57 -10.80 2.66 7.13
N ASN A 58 -10.32 2.03 8.20
CA ASN A 58 -10.58 0.62 8.51
C ASN A 58 -9.96 0.23 9.87
N THR A 59 -10.66 -0.61 10.64
CA THR A 59 -10.17 -1.23 11.88
C THR A 59 -9.52 -2.61 11.67
N GLY A 60 -9.16 -2.94 10.42
CA GLY A 60 -8.59 -4.22 10.04
C GLY A 60 -7.05 -4.29 10.17
N GLU A 61 -6.51 -5.46 9.85
CA GLU A 61 -5.07 -5.70 9.73
C GLU A 61 -4.70 -5.87 8.26
N LEU A 62 -3.46 -5.51 7.89
CA LEU A 62 -2.88 -5.90 6.62
C LEU A 62 -2.62 -7.41 6.57
N VAL A 63 -2.39 -7.93 5.36
CA VAL A 63 -1.75 -9.23 5.16
C VAL A 63 -0.40 -9.22 5.89
N GLY A 64 -0.29 -9.96 6.99
CA GLY A 64 0.87 -9.94 7.91
C GLY A 64 0.58 -9.41 9.32
N GLY A 65 -0.67 -9.09 9.67
CA GLY A 65 -1.10 -8.82 11.05
C GLY A 65 -0.85 -7.39 11.56
N ASN A 66 -0.46 -6.46 10.68
CA ASN A 66 -0.21 -5.07 11.08
C ASN A 66 -1.49 -4.25 11.05
N VAL A 67 -1.76 -3.48 12.12
CA VAL A 67 -2.94 -2.61 12.21
C VAL A 67 -2.95 -1.61 11.05
N ARG A 68 -3.99 -1.67 10.23
CA ARG A 68 -4.09 -0.96 8.95
C ARG A 68 -4.12 0.56 9.11
N SER A 69 -4.58 1.08 10.26
CA SER A 69 -4.58 2.52 10.57
C SER A 69 -3.19 3.10 10.86
N LEU A 70 -2.18 2.25 11.12
CA LEU A 70 -0.80 2.68 11.40
C LEU A 70 0.08 2.64 10.15
N VAL A 71 -0.53 2.39 8.99
CA VAL A 71 0.15 2.09 7.75
C VAL A 71 0.25 3.33 6.87
N ARG A 72 1.44 3.55 6.32
CA ARG A 72 1.71 4.48 5.23
C ARG A 72 2.06 3.69 3.98
N ILE A 73 1.44 4.03 2.85
CA ILE A 73 1.79 3.46 1.55
C ILE A 73 2.57 4.51 0.76
N GLU A 74 3.78 4.20 0.35
CA GLU A 74 4.58 5.04 -0.56
C GLU A 74 4.53 4.45 -1.96
N MET A 75 4.00 5.20 -2.93
CA MET A 75 3.97 4.82 -4.33
C MET A 75 4.91 5.67 -5.16
N ARG A 76 5.73 5.04 -5.99
CA ARG A 76 6.62 5.73 -6.92
C ARG A 76 6.67 5.05 -8.28
N SER A 77 6.84 5.87 -9.32
CA SER A 77 7.18 5.35 -10.63
C SER A 77 8.67 4.99 -10.65
N SER A 78 8.98 3.81 -11.17
CA SER A 78 10.34 3.32 -11.40
C SER A 78 10.55 3.13 -12.90
N GLY A 79 10.87 4.22 -13.60
CA GLY A 79 10.97 4.24 -15.06
C GLY A 79 9.62 4.54 -15.73
N ALA A 80 9.46 4.10 -16.98
CA ALA A 80 8.33 4.49 -17.82
C ALA A 80 7.03 3.69 -17.59
N SER A 81 7.12 2.46 -17.08
CA SER A 81 5.97 1.54 -17.02
C SER A 81 5.81 0.81 -15.69
N MET A 82 6.80 0.85 -14.80
CA MET A 82 6.77 0.14 -13.54
C MET A 82 6.45 1.11 -12.40
N TRP A 83 5.55 0.69 -11.54
CA TRP A 83 5.24 1.33 -10.29
C TRP A 83 5.61 0.42 -9.13
N ILE A 84 6.07 1.03 -8.05
CA ILE A 84 6.40 0.36 -6.80
C ILE A 84 5.50 0.96 -5.72
N ALA A 85 4.79 0.10 -4.99
CA ALA A 85 4.11 0.48 -3.74
C ALA A 85 4.81 -0.21 -2.57
N GLU A 86 5.27 0.58 -1.61
CA GLU A 86 5.89 0.10 -0.38
C GLU A 86 4.99 0.44 0.80
N THR A 87 4.84 -0.52 1.70
CA THR A 87 3.98 -0.38 2.87
C THR A 87 4.85 -0.29 4.11
N PHE A 88 4.66 0.75 4.90
CA PHE A 88 5.41 1.05 6.11
C PHE A 88 4.48 1.05 7.32
N THR A 89 4.95 0.54 8.45
CA THR A 89 4.28 0.60 9.75
C THR A 89 5.30 0.97 10.84
N HIS A 90 4.83 1.21 12.06
CA HIS A 90 5.71 1.47 13.20
C HIS A 90 5.86 0.22 14.08
N ILE A 91 7.09 -0.28 14.20
CA ILE A 91 7.46 -1.36 15.13
C ILE A 91 8.49 -0.79 16.10
N ASP A 92 8.21 -0.86 17.40
CA ASP A 92 9.06 -0.30 18.47
C ASP A 92 9.44 1.18 18.26
N GLY A 93 8.49 1.97 17.76
CA GLY A 93 8.67 3.41 17.50
C GLY A 93 9.53 3.73 16.28
N LYS A 94 9.93 2.73 15.49
CA LYS A 94 10.65 2.91 14.23
C LYS A 94 9.75 2.58 13.05
N GLU A 95 9.85 3.38 12.00
CA GLU A 95 9.18 3.06 10.74
C GLU A 95 9.92 1.88 10.07
N VAL A 96 9.17 0.84 9.73
CA VAL A 96 9.67 -0.40 9.12
C VAL A 96 8.84 -0.68 7.87
N GLN A 97 9.54 -0.97 6.76
CA GLN A 97 8.90 -1.48 5.55
C GLN A 97 8.47 -2.94 5.78
N VAL A 98 7.18 -3.21 5.63
CA VAL A 98 6.59 -4.55 5.85
C VAL A 98 6.13 -5.23 4.58
N GLN A 99 5.94 -4.47 3.49
CA GLN A 99 5.49 -5.03 2.22
C GLN A 99 5.98 -4.20 1.03
N GLN A 100 6.11 -4.85 -0.12
CA GLN A 100 6.42 -4.21 -1.38
C GLN A 100 5.69 -4.90 -2.52
N TYR A 101 5.00 -4.10 -3.32
CA TYR A 101 4.30 -4.54 -4.53
C TYR A 101 4.89 -3.84 -5.74
N ARG A 102 4.91 -4.54 -6.86
CA ARG A 102 5.30 -4.00 -8.16
C ARG A 102 4.19 -4.27 -9.15
N PHE A 103 3.80 -3.22 -9.87
CA PHE A 103 2.75 -3.30 -10.86
C PHE A 103 3.18 -2.54 -12.10
N THR A 104 2.78 -3.07 -13.25
CA THR A 104 2.90 -2.38 -14.53
C THR A 104 1.59 -1.69 -14.82
N LYS A 105 1.64 -0.50 -15.41
CA LYS A 105 0.42 0.07 -16.00
C LYS A 105 -0.06 -0.89 -17.10
N PRO A 106 -1.35 -1.31 -17.11
CA PRO A 106 -1.89 -2.09 -18.22
C PRO A 106 -1.81 -1.33 -19.55
#